data_AF-Q93FQ3-F1
#
_entry.id   AF-Q93FQ3-F1
#
_cell.length_a   1.000
_cell.length_b   1.000
_cell.length_c   1.000
_cell.angle_alpha   90.00
_cell.angle_beta   90.00
_cell.angle_gamma   90.00
#
_symmetry.space_group_name_H-M   'P 1'
#
loop_
_entity.id
_entity.type
_entity.pdbx_description
1 polymer ?
#
loop_
_entity_poly.entity_id
_entity_poly.type
_entity_poly.pdbx_seq_one_letter_code
_entity_poly.pdbx_strand_id
1 'polypeptide(L)' 'MRIECKNCKAVYRIDNSKIPINGKKVKVKCTNCNTTWMHIPTQDKAIPEEEKQLVIGS' A
#
# COMPACT_ATOMS: atom_id res chain seq x y z
N MET A 1 0.59 3.08 -2.10
CA MET A 1 0.11 2.16 -1.04
C MET A 1 0.90 0.86 -1.06
N ARG A 2 0.94 0.13 0.06
CA ARG A 2 1.66 -1.15 0.20
C ARG A 2 0.65 -2.28 0.39
N ILE A 3 0.76 -3.34 -0.41
CA ILE A 3 -0.05 -4.55 -0.27
C ILE A 3 0.86 -5.73 0.07
N GLU A 4 0.56 -6.44 1.15
CA GLU A 4 1.19 -7.72 1.50
C GLU A 4 0.29 -8.90 1.13
N CYS A 5 0.86 -9.91 0.48
CA CYS A 5 0.20 -11.19 0.28
C CYS A 5 0.24 -12.01 1.57
N LYS A 6 -0.93 -12.32 2.15
CA LYS A 6 -1.02 -13.11 3.39
C LYS A 6 -0.57 -14.58 3.23
N ASN A 7 -0.48 -15.08 2.00
CA ASN A 7 -0.11 -16.47 1.72
C ASN A 7 1.42 -16.66 1.65
N CYS A 8 2.12 -15.85 0.86
CA CYS A 8 3.58 -15.99 0.65
C CYS A 8 4.43 -14.85 1.24
N LYS A 9 3.80 -13.87 1.90
CA LYS A 9 4.46 -12.68 2.48
C LYS A 9 5.14 -11.75 1.46
N ALA A 10 4.90 -11.93 0.17
CA ALA A 10 5.36 -11.00 -0.86
C ALA A 10 4.73 -9.60 -0.66
N VAL A 11 5.54 -8.55 -0.85
CA VAL A 11 5.15 -7.15 -0.66
C VAL A 11 5.17 -6.41 -2.00
N TYR A 12 4.08 -5.71 -2.30
CA TYR A 12 3.92 -4.92 -3.52
C TYR A 12 3.71 -3.45 -3.19
N ARG A 13 4.41 -2.57 -3.91
CA ARG A 13 4.16 -1.12 -3.89
C ARG A 13 3.28 -0.80 -5.10
N ILE A 14 2.13 -0.19 -4.84
CA ILE A 14 1.16 0.17 -5.87
C ILE A 14 0.89 1.67 -5.78
N ASP A 15 0.95 2.35 -6.91
CA ASP A 15 0.55 3.76 -7.03
C ASP A 15 -0.94 3.94 -6.75
N ASN A 16 -1.26 4.87 -5.85
CA ASN A 16 -2.65 5.13 -5.46
C ASN A 16 -3.50 5.63 -6.66
N SER A 17 -2.86 6.27 -7.64
CA SER A 17 -3.50 6.76 -8.87
C SER A 17 -4.04 5.64 -9.77
N LYS A 18 -3.59 4.39 -9.58
CA LYS A 18 -4.04 3.23 -10.37
C LYS A 18 -5.23 2.49 -9.72
N ILE A 19 -5.61 2.89 -8.50
CA ILE A 19 -6.65 2.26 -7.71
C ILE A 19 -7.83 3.24 -7.62
N PRO A 20 -9.05 2.84 -8.01
CA PRO A 20 -10.21 3.70 -7.88
C PRO A 20 -10.51 3.94 -6.38
N ILE A 21 -10.18 5.14 -5.91
CA ILE A 21 -10.33 5.64 -4.53
C ILE A 21 -11.79 5.71 -4.02
N ASN A 22 -12.77 5.33 -4.83
CA ASN A 22 -14.20 5.48 -4.51
C ASN A 22 -14.76 4.34 -3.63
N GLY A 23 -13.98 3.84 -2.67
CA GLY A 23 -14.38 2.76 -1.76
C GLY A 23 -14.65 1.40 -2.42
N LYS A 24 -14.30 1.23 -3.70
CA LYS A 24 -14.50 -0.03 -4.44
C LYS A 24 -13.44 -1.05 -4.03
N LYS A 25 -13.91 -2.25 -3.68
CA LYS A 25 -13.05 -3.43 -3.49
C LYS A 25 -12.31 -3.70 -4.79
N VAL A 26 -10.98 -3.78 -4.73
CA VAL A 26 -10.16 -4.19 -5.87
C VAL A 26 -9.78 -5.66 -5.73
N LYS A 27 -9.90 -6.41 -6.81
CA LYS A 27 -9.43 -7.80 -6.88
C LYS A 27 -7.94 -7.76 -7.18
N VAL A 28 -7.13 -8.27 -6.26
CA VAL A 28 -5.68 -8.32 -6.41
C VAL A 28 -5.23 -9.78 -6.53
N LYS A 29 -4.29 -10.03 -7.44
CA LYS A 29 -3.68 -11.35 -7.66
C LYS A 29 -2.19 -11.23 -7.34
N CYS A 30 -1.70 -12.10 -6.45
CA CYS A 30 -0.28 -12.24 -6.20
C CYS A 30 0.40 -12.85 -7.43
N THR A 31 1.47 -12.24 -7.94
CA THR A 31 2.26 -12.80 -9.05
C THR A 31 3.28 -13.84 -8.58
N ASN A 32 3.56 -13.90 -7.28
CA ASN A 32 4.48 -14.86 -6.68
C ASN A 32 3.83 -16.23 -6.43
N CYS A 33 2.64 -16.26 -5.81
CA CYS A 33 1.95 -17.51 -5.43
C CYS A 33 0.56 -17.68 -6.05
N ASN A 34 0.16 -16.80 -6.98
CA ASN A 34 -1.13 -16.82 -7.68
C ASN A 34 -2.40 -16.70 -6.80
N THR A 35 -2.25 -16.53 -5.48
CA THR A 35 -3.37 -16.27 -4.57
C THR A 35 -4.08 -14.98 -4.97
N THR A 36 -5.41 -15.00 -4.95
CA THR A 36 -6.26 -13.86 -5.33
C THR A 36 -7.18 -13.50 -4.17
N TRP A 37 -7.30 -12.21 -3.85
CA TRP A 37 -8.17 -11.72 -2.77
C TRP A 37 -8.79 -10.36 -3.09
N MET A 38 -9.81 -9.99 -2.31
CA MET A 38 -10.38 -8.65 -2.35
C MET A 38 -9.61 -7.76 -1.38
N HIS A 39 -9.00 -6.70 -1.91
CA HIS A 39 -8.38 -5.66 -1.11
C HIS A 39 -9.30 -4.45 -1.09
N ILE A 40 -9.60 -3.96 0.10
CA ILE A 40 -10.24 -2.66 0.28
C ILE A 40 -9.08 -1.68 0.45
N PRO A 41 -8.82 -0.80 -0.53
CA PRO A 41 -7.85 0.26 -0.34
C PRO A 41 -8.45 1.21 0.70
N THR A 42 -8.12 1.01 1.97
CA THR A 42 -8.27 2.08 2.94
C THR A 42 -7.34 3.17 2.43
N GLN A 43 -7.86 4.39 2.26
CA GLN A 43 -7.01 5.57 2.23
C GLN A 43 -6.38 5.67 3.62
N ASP A 44 -5.41 4.80 3.88
CA ASP A 44 -4.45 5.02 4.93
C ASP A 44 -3.80 6.31 4.51
N LYS A 45 -4.21 7.38 5.22
CA LYS A 45 -3.73 8.74 5.02
C LYS A 45 -2.26 8.63 4.69
N ALA A 46 -1.86 9.21 3.56
CA ALA A 46 -0.47 9.46 3.28
C ALA A 46 0.16 9.91 4.60
N ILE A 47 1.04 9.07 5.15
CA ILE A 47 1.87 9.44 6.28
C ILE A 47 2.60 10.67 5.73
N PRO A 48 2.34 11.90 6.21
CA PRO A 48 3.14 13.02 5.77
C PRO A 48 4.56 12.70 6.23
N GLU A 49 5.44 12.53 5.24
CA GLU A 49 6.87 12.77 5.26
C GLU A 49 7.41 13.22 6.63
N GLU A 50 7.66 12.27 7.54
CA GLU A 50 8.58 12.49 8.66
C GLU A 50 10.00 12.40 8.10
N GLU A 51 10.34 13.35 7.23
CA GLU A 51 11.72 13.70 6.91
C GLU A 51 11.79 15.22 6.79
N LYS A 52 11.83 15.89 7.93
CA LYS A 52 12.68 17.08 8.02
C LYS A 52 13.57 16.95 9.24
N GLN A 53 14.75 16.38 9.01
CA GLN A 53 15.90 16.63 9.85
C GLN A 53 16.00 18.14 10.11
N LEU A 54 16.02 18.55 11.37
CA LEU A 54 16.70 19.77 11.76
C LEU A 54 17.65 19.42 12.91
N VAL A 55 18.88 19.13 12.51
CA VAL A 55 20.06 19.33 13.34
C VAL A 55 20.14 20.81 13.70
N ILE A 56 20.00 21.17 14.97
CA ILE A 56 20.80 22.21 15.62
C ILE A 56 20.73 22.00 17.13
N GLY A 57 21.83 21.47 17.67
CA GLY A 57 22.16 21.72 19.06
C GLY A 57 22.56 23.18 19.23
N SER A 58 22.28 23.73 20.41
CA SER A 58 22.95 24.88 21.03
C SER A 58 22.69 24.81 22.51
#